data_AF-A0A2K3M916-F1
#
_entry.id   AF-A0A2K3M916-F1
#
_cell.length_a   1.000
_cell.length_b   1.000
_cell.length_c   1.000
_cell.angle_alpha   90.00
_cell.angle_beta   90.00
_cell.angle_gamma   90.00
#
_symmetry.space_group_name_H-M   'P 1'
#
loop_
_entity.id
_entity.type
_entity.pdbx_description
1 polymer ?
#
loop_
_entity_poly.entity_id
_entity_poly.type
_entity_poly.pdbx_seq_one_letter_code
_entity_poly.pdbx_strand_id
1 'polypeptide(L)'
;GDIQNVVDPKLEGEFSINSAWKIVEIAMSCISPNAVERPDMSLIFAELKECLSLDMVQRNYGNTRAIDELVSFATVSETALLAR
;
A
#
# COMPACT_ATOMS: atom_id res chain seq x y z
N GLY A 1 12.55 -11.00 -11.27
CA GLY A 1 13.36 -11.33 -10.07
C GLY A 1 12.55 -12.23 -9.17
N ASP A 2 13.15 -12.77 -8.11
CA ASP A 2 12.42 -13.52 -7.07
C ASP A 2 12.10 -12.58 -5.91
N ILE A 3 10.81 -12.29 -5.73
CA ILE A 3 10.33 -11.36 -4.70
C ILE A 3 10.56 -11.91 -3.29
N GLN A 4 10.60 -13.23 -3.11
CA GLN A 4 10.77 -13.87 -1.80
C GLN A 4 12.13 -13.59 -1.17
N ASN A 5 13.14 -13.29 -1.98
CA ASN A 5 14.48 -12.91 -1.51
C ASN A 5 14.60 -11.42 -1.16
N VAL A 6 13.57 -10.62 -1.46
CA VAL A 6 13.54 -9.16 -1.23
C VAL A 6 12.71 -8.82 0.00
N VAL A 7 11.58 -9.52 0.20
CA VAL A 7 10.72 -9.34 1.37
C VAL A 7 11.42 -9.77 2.66
N ASP A 8 11.05 -9.13 3.78
CA ASP A 8 11.59 -9.47 5.10
C ASP A 8 11.26 -10.94 5.44
N PRO A 9 12.27 -11.80 5.72
CA PRO A 9 12.05 -13.19 6.10
C PRO A 9 11.12 -13.37 7.32
N LYS A 10 11.03 -12.36 8.20
CA LYS A 10 10.12 -12.36 9.35
C LYS A 10 8.64 -12.31 8.98
N LEU A 11 8.33 -12.01 7.72
CA LEU A 11 6.96 -12.11 7.22
C LEU A 11 6.55 -13.57 7.00
N GLU A 12 7.48 -14.52 6.97
CA GLU A 12 7.19 -15.96 6.94
C GLU A 12 6.22 -16.40 5.82
N GLY A 13 6.17 -15.65 4.71
CA GLY A 13 5.25 -15.91 3.60
C GLY A 13 3.84 -15.30 3.76
N GLU A 14 3.56 -14.63 4.88
CA GLU A 14 2.29 -13.97 5.19
C GLU A 14 2.18 -12.61 4.50
N PHE A 15 2.20 -12.59 3.17
CA PHE A 15 2.01 -11.41 2.33
C PHE A 15 1.46 -11.78 0.95
N SER A 16 0.81 -10.84 0.25
CA SER A 16 0.47 -11.07 -1.17
C SER A 16 1.69 -10.78 -2.04
N ILE A 17 2.01 -11.73 -2.92
CA ILE A 17 3.03 -11.55 -3.95
C ILE A 17 2.75 -10.31 -4.82
N ASN A 18 1.47 -10.04 -5.11
CA ASN A 18 1.09 -8.89 -5.94
C ASN A 18 1.35 -7.57 -5.22
N SER A 19 0.94 -7.47 -3.96
CA SER A 19 1.23 -6.29 -3.13
C SER A 19 2.72 -6.08 -2.95
N ALA A 20 3.50 -7.14 -2.74
CA ALA A 20 4.95 -7.05 -2.59
C ALA A 20 5.63 -6.49 -3.84
N TRP A 21 5.23 -6.96 -5.03
CA TRP A 21 5.74 -6.41 -6.29
C TRP A 21 5.37 -4.93 -6.46
N LYS A 22 4.12 -4.58 -6.18
CA LYS A 22 3.66 -3.19 -6.29
C LYS A 22 4.40 -2.26 -5.31
N ILE A 23 4.66 -2.70 -4.08
CA ILE A 23 5.47 -1.96 -3.11
C ILE A 23 6.91 -1.75 -3.62
N VAL A 24 7.52 -2.76 -4.26
CA VAL A 24 8.85 -2.61 -4.87
C VAL A 24 8.83 -1.57 -5.98
N GLU A 25 7.81 -1.58 -6.85
CA GLU A 25 7.68 -0.58 -7.93
C GLU A 25 7.53 0.85 -7.39
N ILE A 26 6.73 1.03 -6.34
CA ILE A 26 6.59 2.32 -5.64
C ILE A 26 7.95 2.75 -5.07
N ALA A 27 8.63 1.86 -4.34
CA ALA A 27 9.92 2.16 -3.72
C ALA A 27 10.98 2.54 -4.75
N MET A 28 11.04 1.83 -5.89
CA MET A 28 11.94 2.13 -7.00
C MET A 28 11.66 3.51 -7.61
N SER A 29 10.39 3.88 -7.76
CA SER A 29 9.99 5.20 -8.26
C SER A 29 10.40 6.32 -7.30
N CYS A 30 10.24 6.11 -5.99
CA CYS A 30 10.65 7.06 -4.94
C CYS A 30 12.16 7.37 -4.96
N ILE A 31 12.99 6.42 -5.38
CA ILE A 31 14.45 6.57 -5.45
C ILE A 31 14.96 6.87 -6.86
N SER A 32 14.08 7.21 -7.82
CA SER A 32 14.53 7.53 -9.18
C SER A 32 15.62 8.62 -9.16
N PRO A 33 16.70 8.48 -9.93
CA PRO A 33 17.69 9.55 -10.13
C PRO A 33 17.04 10.80 -10.71
N ASN A 34 15.97 10.63 -11.49
CA ASN A 34 15.21 11.71 -12.07
C ASN A 34 14.13 12.19 -11.09
N ALA A 35 14.28 13.41 -10.57
CA ALA A 35 13.37 13.94 -9.56
C ALA A 35 11.91 14.04 -10.04
N VAL A 36 11.66 14.22 -11.34
CA VAL A 36 10.29 14.33 -11.87
C VAL A 36 9.56 12.98 -11.95
N GLU A 37 10.29 11.87 -11.86
CA GLU A 37 9.70 10.52 -11.80
C GLU A 37 9.37 10.09 -10.37
N ARG A 38 9.85 10.85 -9.36
CA ARG A 38 9.54 10.56 -7.97
C ARG A 38 8.09 10.94 -7.71
N PRO A 39 7.25 10.00 -7.25
CA PRO A 39 5.86 10.29 -6.96
C PRO A 39 5.74 11.23 -5.76
N ASP A 40 4.70 12.05 -5.75
CA ASP A 40 4.32 12.80 -4.56
C ASP A 40 3.74 11.87 -3.47
N MET A 41 3.66 12.37 -2.24
CA MET A 41 3.16 11.60 -1.12
C MET A 41 1.68 11.20 -1.26
N SER A 42 0.86 11.96 -2.00
CA SER A 42 -0.53 11.59 -2.23
C SER A 42 -0.66 10.37 -3.13
N LEU A 43 0.14 10.29 -4.20
CA LEU A 43 0.19 9.15 -5.09
C LEU A 43 0.76 7.93 -4.34
N ILE A 44 1.85 8.08 -3.60
CA ILE A 44 2.39 7.01 -2.75
C ILE A 44 1.31 6.49 -1.79
N PHE A 45 0.57 7.37 -1.12
CA PHE A 45 -0.46 6.99 -0.18
C PHE A 45 -1.62 6.24 -0.85
N ALA A 46 -2.06 6.69 -2.02
CA ALA A 46 -3.11 6.02 -2.80
C ALA A 46 -2.67 4.60 -3.22
N GLU A 47 -1.45 4.46 -3.76
CA GLU A 47 -0.91 3.17 -4.19
C GLU A 47 -0.74 2.19 -3.01
N LEU A 48 -0.31 2.68 -1.84
CA LEU A 48 -0.18 1.86 -0.63
C LEU A 48 -1.55 1.40 -0.09
N LYS A 49 -2.60 2.23 -0.18
CA LYS A 49 -3.98 1.82 0.17
C LYS A 49 -4.44 0.66 -0.71
N GLU A 50 -4.10 0.69 -1.99
CA GLU A 50 -4.42 -0.40 -2.91
C GLU A 50 -3.67 -1.69 -2.54
N CYS A 51 -2.36 -1.61 -2.26
CA CYS A 51 -1.57 -2.76 -1.80
C CYS A 51 -2.18 -3.39 -0.54
N LEU A 52 -2.59 -2.59 0.44
CA LEU A 52 -3.25 -3.09 1.65
C LEU A 52 -4.57 -3.80 1.31
N SER A 53 -5.34 -3.27 0.37
CA SER A 53 -6.60 -3.87 -0.08
C SER A 53 -6.36 -5.25 -0.71
N LEU A 54 -5.34 -5.38 -1.57
CA LEU A 54 -4.94 -6.65 -2.20
C LEU A 54 -4.48 -7.69 -1.16
N ASP A 55 -3.65 -7.26 -0.22
CA ASP A 55 -3.15 -8.08 0.87
C ASP A 55 -4.26 -8.64 1.77
N MET A 56 -5.33 -7.87 1.97
CA MET A 56 -6.46 -8.28 2.80
C MET A 56 -7.43 -9.19 2.06
N VAL A 57 -7.64 -9.00 0.75
CA VAL A 57 -8.41 -9.94 -0.10
C VAL A 57 -7.77 -11.32 -0.11
N GLN A 58 -6.44 -11.38 -0.16
CA GLN A 58 -5.71 -12.65 -0.19
C GLN A 58 -5.79 -13.41 1.15
N ARG A 59 -5.84 -12.70 2.29
CA ARG A 59 -5.92 -13.29 3.64
C ARG A 59 -7.32 -13.78 4.05
N ASN A 60 -8.37 -13.48 3.28
CA ASN A 60 -9.74 -13.97 3.41
C ASN A 60 -10.18 -14.34 4.85
N TYR A 61 -10.37 -13.33 5.71
CA TYR A 61 -11.02 -13.49 7.01
C TYR A 61 -12.09 -12.41 7.22
N GLY A 62 -13.32 -12.69 6.75
CA GLY A 62 -14.60 -12.34 7.39
C GLY A 62 -14.91 -10.91 7.88
N ASN A 63 -14.08 -9.88 7.66
CA ASN A 63 -14.26 -8.58 8.30
C ASN A 63 -14.16 -7.41 7.30
N THR A 64 -15.09 -7.37 6.35
CA THR A 64 -15.40 -6.21 5.50
C THR A 64 -15.60 -4.91 6.32
N ARG A 65 -15.92 -5.02 7.61
CA ARG A 65 -16.07 -3.86 8.51
C ARG A 65 -14.76 -3.17 8.87
N ALA A 66 -13.65 -3.91 8.97
CA ALA A 66 -12.34 -3.30 9.28
C ALA A 66 -11.75 -2.56 8.07
N ILE A 67 -12.02 -3.02 6.85
CA ILE A 67 -11.64 -2.29 5.64
C ILE A 67 -12.45 -1.00 5.51
N ASP A 68 -13.76 -1.05 5.76
CA ASP A 68 -14.59 0.16 5.78
C ASP A 68 -14.16 1.11 6.90
N GLU A 69 -13.78 0.63 8.09
CA GLU A 69 -13.28 1.47 9.17
C GLU A 69 -11.92 2.12 8.87
N LEU A 70 -10.96 1.40 8.28
CA LEU A 70 -9.64 1.96 7.92
C LEU A 70 -9.74 2.92 6.73
N VAL A 71 -10.55 2.60 5.72
CA VAL A 71 -10.85 3.49 4.60
C VAL A 71 -11.66 4.69 5.06
N SER A 72 -12.63 4.50 5.96
CA SER A 72 -13.40 5.58 6.59
C SER A 72 -12.51 6.48 7.44
N PHE A 73 -11.57 5.94 8.23
CA PHE A 73 -10.64 6.75 9.01
C PHE A 73 -9.72 7.58 8.11
N ALA A 74 -9.27 7.02 6.99
CA ALA A 74 -8.46 7.74 6.01
C ALA A 74 -9.23 8.84 5.26
N THR A 75 -10.48 8.58 4.86
CA THR A 75 -11.35 9.56 4.16
C THR A 75 -11.88 10.65 5.09
N VAL A 76 -12.13 10.34 6.36
CA VAL A 76 -12.46 11.35 7.40
C VAL A 76 -11.30 12.31 7.62
N SER A 77 -10.05 11.82 7.58
CA SER A 77 -8.87 12.68 7.70
C SER A 77 -8.69 13.60 6.49
N GLU A 78 -8.97 13.11 5.27
CA GLU A 78 -8.94 13.93 4.03
C GLU A 78 -10.07 14.97 3.98
N THR A 79 -11.30 14.62 4.39
CA THR A 79 -12.45 15.55 4.39
C THR A 79 -12.38 16.61 5.49
N ALA A 80 -11.84 16.27 6.67
CA ALA A 80 -11.60 17.25 7.75
C ALA A 80 -10.55 18.31 7.39
N LEU A 81 -9.65 18.01 6.45
CA LEU A 81 -8.62 18.94 5.95
C LEU A 81 -9.16 19.87 4.85
N LEU A 82 -10.14 19.41 4.06
CA LEU A 82 -10.80 20.20 3.00
C LEU A 82 -11.90 21.13 3.51
N ALA A 83 -12.39 20.92 4.74
CA ALA A 83 -13.45 21.73 5.37
C ALA A 83 -12.91 22.91 6.23
N ARG A 84 -11.63 23.25 6.11
CA ARG A 84 -10.97 24.34 6.85
C ARG A 84 -10.40 25.40 5.92
#